data_AF-A0A957WMQ2-F1
#
_entry.id   AF-A0A957WMQ2-F1
#
_cell.length_a   1.000
_cell.length_b   1.000
_cell.length_c   1.000
_cell.angle_alpha   90.00
_cell.angle_beta   90.00
_cell.angle_gamma   90.00
#
_symmetry.space_group_name_H-M   'P 1'
#
loop_
_entity.id
_entity.type
_entity.pdbx_description
1 polymer ?
#
loop_
_entity_poly.entity_id
_entity_poly.type
_entity_poly.pdbx_seq_one_letter_code
_entity_poly.pdbx_strand_id
1 'polypeptide(L)'
;PFPDNHFPLVICLEVLEHLPDSQVGLRELARVSSDYILLSVPHEPFFRGANFLRGKHLTAFGNDPEHLHNYSGCDFRQMVDGVVDVVWHGYSFPWQIALTRKR
;
A
#
# COMPACT_ATOMS: atom_id res chain seq x y z
N PRO A 1 0.30 6.79 21.82
CA PRO A 1 0.51 5.70 20.85
C PRO A 1 0.00 4.36 21.39
N PHE A 2 -0.40 3.43 20.51
CA PHE A 2 -0.89 2.10 20.91
C PHE A 2 0.28 1.18 21.33
N PRO A 3 0.07 0.26 22.29
CA PRO A 3 1.06 -0.76 22.63
C PRO A 3 1.39 -1.69 21.46
N ASP A 4 2.48 -2.45 21.59
CA ASP A 4 2.80 -3.53 20.66
C ASP A 4 1.70 -4.60 20.70
N ASN A 5 1.43 -5.26 19.57
CA ASN A 5 0.46 -6.36 19.47
C ASN A 5 -0.95 -6.01 19.96
N HIS A 6 -1.38 -4.76 19.83
CA HIS A 6 -2.65 -4.29 20.39
C HIS A 6 -3.87 -4.76 19.59
N PHE A 7 -3.74 -4.88 18.26
CA PHE A 7 -4.85 -5.16 17.36
C PHE A 7 -4.69 -6.50 16.63
N PRO A 8 -5.68 -7.41 16.64
CA PRO A 8 -5.61 -8.66 15.88
C PRO A 8 -5.60 -8.43 14.37
N LEU A 9 -6.17 -7.31 13.90
CA LEU A 9 -6.16 -6.89 12.52
C LEU A 9 -5.91 -5.39 12.45
N VAL A 10 -4.97 -4.99 11.60
CA VAL A 10 -4.73 -3.60 11.23
C VAL A 10 -5.09 -3.42 9.76
N ILE A 11 -5.78 -2.33 9.42
CA ILE A 11 -6.19 -2.02 8.05
C ILE A 11 -5.56 -0.69 7.65
N CYS A 12 -4.87 -0.67 6.51
CA CYS A 12 -4.25 0.52 5.96
C CYS A 12 -4.48 0.56 4.44
N LEU A 13 -5.40 1.41 4.00
CA LEU A 13 -5.85 1.47 2.61
C LEU A 13 -5.55 2.85 2.05
N GLU A 14 -4.82 2.92 0.95
CA GLU A 14 -4.52 4.17 0.23
C GLU A 14 -3.82 5.20 1.15
N VAL A 15 -2.70 4.77 1.75
CA VAL A 15 -1.92 5.59 2.68
C VAL A 15 -0.42 5.45 2.43
N LEU A 16 0.10 4.23 2.25
CA LEU A 16 1.54 3.97 2.21
C LEU A 16 2.24 4.66 1.03
N GLU A 17 1.56 4.85 -0.09
CA GLU A 17 2.02 5.58 -1.28
C GLU A 17 2.24 7.08 -1.05
N HIS A 18 1.61 7.64 -0.02
CA HIS A 18 1.71 9.05 0.36
C HIS A 18 2.81 9.30 1.40
N LEU A 19 3.35 8.25 2.02
CA LEU A 19 4.40 8.38 3.02
C LEU A 19 5.76 8.60 2.35
N PRO A 20 6.59 9.56 2.83
CA PRO A 20 7.96 9.71 2.34
C PRO A 20 8.77 8.42 2.48
N ASP A 21 8.52 7.66 3.55
CA ASP A 21 9.08 6.33 3.80
C ASP A 21 7.97 5.34 4.17
N SER A 22 7.51 4.55 3.19
CA SER A 22 6.50 3.52 3.38
C SER A 22 6.95 2.40 4.31
N GLN A 23 8.27 2.13 4.42
CA GLN A 23 8.80 1.10 5.32
C GLN A 23 8.62 1.48 6.79
N VAL A 24 8.81 2.74 7.14
CA VAL A 24 8.56 3.23 8.51
C VAL A 24 7.08 3.06 8.86
N GLY A 25 6.18 3.44 7.95
CA GLY A 25 4.74 3.21 8.11
C GLY A 25 4.41 1.72 8.30
N LEU A 26 4.92 0.87 7.42
CA LEU A 26 4.70 -0.58 7.49
C LEU A 26 5.19 -1.21 8.80
N ARG A 27 6.37 -0.81 9.29
CA ARG A 27 6.91 -1.30 10.57
C ARG A 27 6.01 -0.89 11.75
N GLU A 28 5.45 0.30 11.72
CA GLU A 28 4.52 0.75 12.77
C GLU A 28 3.21 -0.04 12.72
N LEU A 29 2.66 -0.30 11.52
CA LEU A 29 1.49 -1.18 11.35
C LEU A 29 1.77 -2.58 11.89
N ALA A 30 2.95 -3.14 11.59
CA ALA A 30 3.37 -4.45 12.08
C ALA A 30 3.60 -4.45 13.61
N ARG A 31 4.12 -3.36 14.19
CA ARG A 31 4.31 -3.23 15.63
C ARG A 31 2.98 -3.33 16.38
N VAL A 32 1.97 -2.59 15.92
CA VAL A 32 0.66 -2.54 16.60
C VAL A 32 -0.26 -3.71 16.24
N SER A 33 -0.02 -4.41 15.13
CA SER A 33 -0.73 -5.66 14.80
C SER A 33 -0.22 -6.82 15.65
N SER A 34 -1.10 -7.76 16.01
CA SER A 34 -0.76 -9.04 16.64
C SER A 34 -0.93 -10.24 15.73
N ASP A 35 -1.64 -10.13 14.60
CA ASP A 35 -1.82 -11.24 13.65
C ASP A 35 -1.83 -10.75 12.20
N TYR A 36 -2.88 -10.04 11.76
CA TYR A 36 -3.06 -9.69 10.35
C TYR A 36 -2.91 -8.20 10.06
N ILE A 37 -2.51 -7.89 8.83
CA ILE A 37 -2.53 -6.55 8.27
C ILE A 37 -3.15 -6.61 6.86
N LEU A 38 -4.15 -5.78 6.61
CA LEU A 38 -4.73 -5.61 5.28
C LEU A 38 -4.24 -4.29 4.68
N LEU A 39 -3.55 -4.38 3.55
CA LEU A 39 -2.93 -3.26 2.88
C LEU A 39 -3.56 -3.04 1.50
N SER A 40 -3.78 -1.79 1.10
CA SER A 40 -4.12 -1.41 -0.27
C SER A 40 -3.28 -0.22 -0.71
N VAL A 41 -2.84 -0.26 -1.96
CA VAL A 41 -2.26 0.87 -2.69
C VAL A 41 -2.77 0.85 -4.13
N PRO A 42 -2.67 1.96 -4.87
CA PRO A 42 -2.89 2.00 -6.30
C PRO A 42 -2.07 0.94 -7.05
N HIS A 43 -2.64 0.37 -8.11
CA HIS A 43 -1.93 -0.56 -8.99
C HIS A 43 -1.44 0.17 -10.24
N GLU A 44 -0.15 0.46 -10.28
CA GLU A 44 0.48 1.09 -11.44
C GLU A 44 0.82 0.07 -12.54
N PRO A 45 0.67 0.43 -13.83
CA PRO A 45 0.36 1.77 -14.36
C PRO A 45 -1.15 2.10 -14.52
N PHE A 46 -2.04 1.23 -14.02
CA PHE A 46 -3.48 1.32 -14.31
C PHE A 46 -4.15 2.53 -13.65
N PHE A 47 -3.76 2.86 -12.41
CA PHE A 47 -4.34 3.99 -11.69
C PHE A 47 -4.00 5.33 -12.35
N ARG A 48 -2.73 5.58 -12.67
CA ARG A 48 -2.33 6.77 -13.44
C ARG A 48 -2.95 6.80 -14.83
N GLY A 49 -3.01 5.66 -15.51
CA GLY A 49 -3.69 5.54 -16.80
C GLY A 49 -5.15 5.97 -16.72
N ALA A 50 -5.89 5.50 -15.72
CA ALA A 50 -7.29 5.88 -15.48
C ALA A 50 -7.44 7.38 -15.16
N ASN A 51 -6.54 7.94 -14.36
CA ASN A 51 -6.52 9.38 -14.08
C ASN A 51 -6.30 10.20 -15.36
N PHE A 52 -5.30 9.84 -16.17
CA PHE A 52 -5.01 10.51 -17.42
C PHE A 52 -6.19 10.44 -18.40
N LEU A 53 -6.78 9.25 -18.60
CA LEU A 53 -7.93 9.05 -19.50
C LEU A 53 -9.17 9.84 -19.06
N ARG A 54 -9.33 10.10 -17.75
CA ARG A 54 -10.39 10.94 -17.20
C ARG A 54 -10.07 12.44 -17.24
N GLY A 55 -8.89 12.83 -17.71
CA GLY A 55 -8.47 14.24 -17.80
C GLY A 55 -7.83 14.80 -16.52
N LYS A 56 -7.45 13.96 -15.57
CA LYS A 56 -6.73 14.39 -14.35
C LYS A 56 -5.22 14.37 -14.55
N HIS A 57 -4.53 15.33 -13.93
CA HIS A 57 -3.06 15.47 -13.93
C HIS A 57 -2.43 15.31 -15.32
N LEU A 58 -3.02 15.92 -16.35
CA LEU A 58 -2.64 15.72 -17.75
C LEU A 58 -1.15 16.02 -18.02
N THR A 59 -0.63 17.12 -17.45
CA THR A 59 0.78 17.51 -17.58
C THR A 59 1.75 16.55 -16.89
N ALA A 60 1.25 15.74 -15.96
CA ALA A 60 2.01 14.72 -15.24
C ALA A 60 1.61 13.29 -15.67
N PHE A 61 0.96 13.14 -16.82
CA PHE A 61 0.51 11.84 -17.35
C PHE A 61 -0.33 11.03 -16.34
N GLY A 62 -1.28 11.70 -15.67
CA GLY A 62 -2.17 11.08 -14.69
C GLY A 62 -1.56 10.83 -13.31
N ASN A 63 -0.28 11.21 -13.10
CA ASN A 63 0.37 11.11 -11.79
C ASN A 63 -0.18 12.15 -10.81
N ASP A 64 -0.69 11.66 -9.68
CA ASP A 64 -1.10 12.52 -8.58
C ASP A 64 0.16 12.99 -7.80
N PRO A 65 0.34 14.31 -7.57
CA PRO A 65 1.51 14.82 -6.84
C PRO A 65 1.58 14.36 -5.38
N GLU A 66 0.46 13.95 -4.77
CA GLU A 66 0.45 13.41 -3.41
C GLU A 66 0.91 11.95 -3.35
N HIS A 67 0.99 11.25 -4.49
CA HIS A 67 1.51 9.89 -4.58
C HIS A 67 3.03 9.94 -4.75
N LEU A 68 3.75 9.81 -3.62
CA LEU A 68 5.21 9.82 -3.59
C LEU A 68 5.80 8.54 -4.17
N HIS A 69 5.07 7.42 -4.03
CA HIS A 69 5.45 6.12 -4.56
C HIS A 69 4.42 5.60 -5.56
N ASN A 70 4.90 4.98 -6.63
CA ASN A 70 4.10 4.42 -7.70
C ASN A 70 4.36 2.91 -7.76
N TYR A 71 3.54 2.13 -7.09
CA TYR A 71 3.78 0.70 -6.93
C TYR A 71 3.18 -0.12 -8.08
N SER A 72 4.02 -0.88 -8.79
CA SER A 72 3.53 -2.04 -9.54
C SER A 72 3.16 -3.18 -8.59
N GLY A 73 2.55 -4.24 -9.13
CA GLY A 73 2.31 -5.48 -8.38
C GLY A 73 3.57 -6.10 -7.77
N CYS A 74 4.71 -5.99 -8.45
CA CYS A 74 5.98 -6.53 -7.96
C CYS A 74 6.59 -5.62 -6.89
N ASP A 75 6.59 -4.30 -7.14
CA ASP A 75 7.17 -3.33 -6.21
C ASP A 75 6.41 -3.30 -4.90
N PHE A 76 5.08 -3.41 -4.93
CA PHE A 76 4.27 -3.49 -3.71
C PHE A 76 4.62 -4.72 -2.88
N ARG A 77 4.73 -5.90 -3.53
CA ARG A 77 5.13 -7.13 -2.85
C ARG A 77 6.54 -7.02 -2.26
N GLN A 78 7.48 -6.41 -2.99
CA GLN A 78 8.83 -6.19 -2.50
C GLN A 78 8.86 -5.19 -1.33
N MET A 79 8.04 -4.14 -1.38
CA MET A 79 7.93 -3.15 -0.31
C MET A 79 7.41 -3.78 0.98
N VAL A 80 6.48 -4.73 0.91
CA VAL A 80 5.98 -5.38 2.13
C VAL A 80 6.85 -6.52 2.65
N ASP A 81 7.77 -7.03 1.83
CA ASP A 81 8.68 -8.10 2.23
C ASP A 81 9.65 -7.64 3.32
N GLY A 82 10.17 -8.58 4.11
CA GLY A 82 11.07 -8.30 5.21
C GLY A 82 10.38 -7.94 6.53
N VAL A 83 9.23 -7.23 6.48
CA VAL A 83 8.49 -6.78 7.67
C VAL A 83 7.31 -7.69 7.99
N VAL A 84 6.61 -8.19 6.95
CA VAL A 84 5.42 -9.05 7.09
C VAL A 84 5.47 -10.21 6.10
N ASP A 85 4.70 -11.25 6.37
CA ASP A 85 4.51 -12.38 5.46
C ASP A 85 3.26 -12.18 4.61
N VAL A 86 3.39 -12.22 3.29
CA VAL A 86 2.26 -12.04 2.37
C VAL A 86 1.47 -13.35 2.30
N VAL A 87 0.26 -13.36 2.86
CA VAL A 87 -0.66 -14.51 2.82
C VAL A 87 -1.41 -14.54 1.49
N TRP A 88 -1.86 -13.38 1.03
CA TRP A 88 -2.56 -13.22 -0.24
C TRP A 88 -2.27 -11.86 -0.86
N HIS A 89 -2.19 -11.82 -2.19
CA HIS A 89 -2.10 -10.59 -2.96
C HIS A 89 -3.01 -10.73 -4.18
N GLY A 90 -3.91 -9.78 -4.37
CA GLY A 90 -4.76 -9.72 -5.54
C GLY A 90 -5.19 -8.29 -5.86
N TYR A 91 -6.14 -8.16 -6.78
CA TYR A 91 -6.44 -6.89 -7.43
C TYR A 91 -7.93 -6.57 -7.33
N SER A 92 -8.23 -5.31 -7.05
CA SER A 92 -9.57 -4.71 -7.17
C SER A 92 -9.41 -3.48 -8.03
N PHE A 93 -9.43 -3.67 -9.36
CA PHE A 93 -9.04 -2.63 -10.33
C PHE A 93 -9.65 -1.25 -10.02
N PRO A 94 -8.87 -0.14 -10.08
CA PRO A 94 -7.42 -0.03 -10.36
C PRO A 94 -6.47 -0.20 -9.15
N TRP A 95 -6.90 -0.87 -8.08
CA TRP A 95 -6.11 -1.07 -6.86
C TRP A 95 -5.57 -2.49 -6.72
N GLN A 96 -4.57 -2.63 -5.85
CA GLN A 96 -4.02 -3.90 -5.42
C GLN A 96 -4.12 -4.03 -3.90
N ILE A 97 -4.39 -5.24 -3.43
CA ILE A 97 -4.69 -5.52 -2.03
C ILE A 97 -3.84 -6.69 -1.57
N ALA A 98 -3.12 -6.53 -0.47
CA ALA A 98 -2.37 -7.58 0.19
C ALA A 98 -2.94 -7.87 1.58
N LEU A 99 -3.29 -9.14 1.83
CA LEU A 99 -3.46 -9.65 3.18
C LEU A 99 -2.11 -10.19 3.62
N THR A 100 -1.58 -9.65 4.71
CA THR A 100 -0.31 -10.06 5.28
C THR A 100 -0.49 -10.50 6.73
N ARG A 101 0.49 -11.24 7.21
CA ARG A 101 0.59 -11.69 8.59
C ARG A 101 1.85 -11.11 9.22
N LYS A 102 1.77 -10.78 10.49
CA LYS A 102 2.93 -10.39 11.29
C LYS A 102 3.93 -11.56 11.35
N ARG A 103 5.20 -11.23 11.17
CA ARG A 103 6.34 -12.13 11.39
C ARG A 103 6.63 -12.33 12.87
#